data_AF-A0A9X6ABR0-F1
#
_entry.id   AF-A0A9X6ABR0-F1
#
_cell.length_a   1.000
_cell.length_b   1.000
_cell.length_c   1.000
_cell.angle_alpha   90.00
_cell.angle_beta   90.00
_cell.angle_gamma   90.00
#
_symmetry.space_group_name_H-M   'P 1'
#
loop_
_entity.id
_entity.type
_entity.pdbx_description
1 polymer ?
#
loop_
_entity_poly.entity_id
_entity_poly.type
_entity_poly.pdbx_seq_one_letter_code
_entity_poly.pdbx_strand_id
1 'polypeptide(L)'
;PRRVQDVRNRVRAALKDLSQTMQGQRPTVAEIAAYAHLSEDEVRTGLEALDSFSALSLDAELPGGDDGYALNDALGARDTGFDLVIDRESVKPALHELPERERAILYLRFFQGMTQSCIADQLGISQMHVSRLLSDCCATLREQVLADAA
;
A
#
# COMPACT_ATOMS: atom_id res chain seq x y z
N PRO A 1 6.17 -17.29 -14.36
CA PRO A 1 7.35 -18.06 -14.87
C PRO A 1 6.91 -19.36 -15.57
N ARG A 2 7.51 -19.74 -16.71
CA ARG A 2 7.05 -20.90 -17.52
C ARG A 2 7.02 -22.22 -16.73
N ARG A 3 8.07 -22.51 -15.95
CA ARG A 3 8.16 -23.71 -15.12
C ARG A 3 6.97 -23.88 -14.15
N VAL A 4 6.49 -22.79 -13.56
CA VAL A 4 5.32 -22.81 -12.65
C VAL A 4 4.03 -23.09 -13.44
N GLN A 5 3.90 -22.59 -14.66
CA GLN A 5 2.74 -22.88 -15.53
C GLN A 5 2.71 -24.35 -15.96
N ASP A 6 3.87 -24.94 -16.26
CA ASP A 6 3.97 -26.35 -16.65
C ASP A 6 3.60 -27.28 -15.49
N VAL A 7 4.11 -27.00 -14.29
CA VAL A 7 3.78 -27.74 -13.06
C VAL A 7 2.29 -27.60 -12.74
N ARG A 8 1.73 -26.39 -12.80
CA ARG A 8 0.30 -26.13 -12.61
C ARG A 8 -0.58 -26.93 -13.56
N ASN A 9 -0.21 -26.99 -14.85
CA ASN A 9 -0.99 -27.71 -15.85
C ASN A 9 -0.95 -29.24 -15.61
N ARG A 10 0.22 -29.79 -15.22
CA ARG A 10 0.37 -31.21 -14.85
C ARG A 10 -0.46 -31.57 -13.60
N VAL A 11 -0.42 -30.73 -12.57
CA VAL A 11 -1.22 -30.88 -11.35
C VAL A 11 -2.72 -30.82 -11.66
N ARG A 12 -3.15 -29.88 -12.53
CA ARG A 12 -4.56 -29.77 -12.96
C ARG A 12 -5.06 -31.03 -13.66
N ALA A 13 -4.26 -31.59 -14.57
CA ALA A 13 -4.60 -32.82 -15.28
C ALA A 13 -4.71 -34.01 -14.33
N ALA A 14 -3.70 -34.19 -13.45
CA ALA A 14 -3.69 -35.25 -12.45
C ALA A 14 -4.89 -35.18 -11.50
N LEU A 15 -5.25 -33.99 -11.02
CA LEU A 15 -6.40 -33.78 -10.15
C LEU A 15 -7.73 -34.14 -10.85
N LYS A 16 -7.87 -33.78 -12.13
CA LYS A 16 -9.05 -34.11 -12.94
C LYS A 16 -9.17 -35.61 -13.19
N ASP A 17 -8.09 -36.28 -13.56
CA ASP A 17 -8.11 -37.71 -13.84
C ASP A 17 -8.39 -38.51 -12.57
N LEU A 18 -7.64 -38.24 -11.49
CA LEU A 18 -7.82 -38.95 -10.22
C LEU A 18 -9.20 -38.72 -9.60
N SER A 19 -9.78 -37.51 -9.73
CA SER A 19 -11.14 -37.25 -9.25
C SER A 19 -12.24 -37.93 -10.07
N GLN A 20 -11.98 -38.32 -11.32
CA GLN A 20 -12.90 -39.14 -12.11
C GLN A 20 -12.84 -40.62 -11.72
N THR A 21 -11.67 -41.11 -11.31
CA THR A 21 -11.47 -42.51 -10.90
C THR A 21 -11.84 -42.75 -9.43
N MET A 22 -11.66 -41.74 -8.57
CA MET A 22 -11.96 -41.82 -7.14
C MET A 22 -13.40 -41.33 -6.89
N GLN A 23 -14.32 -42.25 -6.61
CA GLN A 23 -15.73 -41.91 -6.35
C GLN A 23 -15.88 -41.04 -5.09
N GLY A 24 -16.01 -39.73 -5.28
CA GLY A 24 -16.40 -38.77 -4.23
C GLY A 24 -15.29 -38.31 -3.28
N GLN A 25 -14.05 -38.77 -3.45
CA GLN A 25 -12.93 -38.38 -2.60
C GLN A 25 -11.97 -37.43 -3.33
N ARG A 26 -11.52 -36.37 -2.65
CA ARG A 26 -10.48 -35.49 -3.19
C ARG A 26 -9.11 -36.19 -3.13
N PRO A 27 -8.35 -36.22 -4.24
CA PRO A 27 -6.99 -36.76 -4.26
C PRO A 27 -6.08 -36.00 -3.29
N THR A 28 -5.23 -36.73 -2.59
CA THR A 28 -4.21 -36.19 -1.68
C THR A 28 -2.98 -35.70 -2.47
N VAL A 29 -2.16 -34.86 -1.83
CA VAL A 29 -0.91 -34.35 -2.42
C VAL A 29 0.02 -35.50 -2.84
N ALA A 30 0.13 -36.54 -2.00
CA ALA A 30 0.96 -37.71 -2.28
C ALA A 30 0.46 -38.52 -3.49
N GLU A 31 -0.86 -38.70 -3.64
CA GLU A 31 -1.46 -39.39 -4.79
C GLU A 31 -1.25 -38.61 -6.09
N ILE A 32 -1.40 -37.29 -6.04
CA ILE A 32 -1.15 -36.41 -7.18
C ILE A 32 0.34 -36.44 -7.56
N ALA A 33 1.25 -36.42 -6.58
CA ALA A 33 2.69 -36.50 -6.80
C ALA A 33 3.09 -37.81 -7.48
N ALA A 34 2.56 -38.93 -6.99
CA ALA A 34 2.78 -40.25 -7.55
C ALA A 34 2.24 -40.36 -8.98
N TYR A 35 1.02 -39.90 -9.24
CA TYR A 35 0.39 -39.95 -10.58
C TYR A 35 1.07 -39.01 -11.59
N ALA A 36 1.41 -37.80 -11.16
CA ALA A 36 1.97 -36.77 -12.04
C ALA A 36 3.48 -36.89 -12.22
N HIS A 37 4.17 -37.81 -11.51
CA HIS A 37 5.63 -37.90 -11.45
C HIS A 37 6.28 -36.56 -11.08
N LEU A 38 5.82 -35.99 -9.98
CA LEU A 38 6.29 -34.72 -9.40
C LEU A 38 6.70 -34.95 -7.94
N SER A 39 7.52 -34.06 -7.38
CA SER A 39 7.69 -34.02 -5.93
C SER A 39 6.45 -33.43 -5.26
N GLU A 40 6.22 -33.74 -3.98
CA GLU A 40 5.12 -33.14 -3.22
C GLU A 40 5.22 -31.60 -3.15
N ASP A 41 6.44 -31.06 -3.10
CA ASP A 41 6.69 -29.61 -3.14
C ASP A 41 6.30 -28.99 -4.48
N GLU A 42 6.57 -29.69 -5.59
CA GLU A 42 6.12 -29.26 -6.92
C GLU A 42 4.59 -29.32 -7.02
N VAL A 43 3.96 -30.35 -6.45
CA VAL A 43 2.49 -30.43 -6.40
C VAL A 43 1.91 -29.29 -5.56
N ARG A 44 2.46 -28.99 -4.39
CA ARG A 44 2.04 -27.87 -3.55
C ARG A 44 2.16 -26.54 -4.29
N THR A 45 3.30 -26.31 -4.94
CA THR A 45 3.53 -25.13 -5.79
C THR A 45 2.51 -25.06 -6.93
N GLY A 46 2.18 -26.20 -7.56
CA GLY A 46 1.19 -26.29 -8.62
C GLY A 46 -0.23 -26.01 -8.14
N LEU A 47 -0.60 -26.47 -6.94
CA LEU A 47 -1.90 -26.20 -6.30
C LEU A 47 -2.03 -24.72 -5.92
N GLU A 48 -1.00 -24.12 -5.32
CA GLU A 48 -0.96 -22.68 -5.04
C GLU A 48 -1.07 -21.85 -6.34
N ALA A 49 -0.39 -22.29 -7.40
CA ALA A 49 -0.49 -21.68 -8.71
C ALA A 49 -1.84 -21.92 -9.40
N LEU A 50 -2.63 -22.93 -9.00
CA LEU A 50 -3.99 -23.10 -9.48
C LEU A 50 -4.93 -22.07 -8.86
N ASP A 51 -4.80 -21.86 -7.55
CA ASP A 51 -5.61 -20.93 -6.77
C ASP A 51 -5.27 -19.47 -7.11
N SER A 52 -3.98 -19.15 -7.28
CA SER A 52 -3.51 -17.79 -7.57
C SER A 52 -3.75 -17.32 -9.01
N PHE A 53 -4.05 -18.22 -9.95
CA PHE A 53 -4.22 -17.87 -11.38
C PHE A 53 -5.67 -17.90 -11.86
N SER A 54 -6.66 -18.15 -11.01
CA SER A 54 -8.04 -17.79 -11.32
C SER A 54 -8.30 -16.39 -10.78
N ALA A 55 -8.11 -15.38 -11.63
CA ALA A 55 -8.62 -14.06 -11.32
C ALA A 55 -10.16 -14.17 -11.22
N LEU A 56 -10.70 -13.85 -10.05
CA LEU A 56 -12.13 -13.59 -9.92
C LEU A 56 -12.45 -12.29 -10.67
N SER A 57 -13.60 -12.26 -11.35
CA SER A 57 -14.08 -11.01 -11.94
C SER A 57 -14.36 -10.02 -10.82
N LEU A 58 -13.98 -8.75 -11.01
CA LEU A 58 -14.40 -7.68 -10.10
C LEU A 58 -15.92 -7.49 -10.13
N ASP A 59 -16.56 -7.88 -11.24
CA ASP A 59 -18.01 -7.87 -11.42
C ASP A 59 -18.68 -9.15 -10.90
N ALA A 60 -17.93 -10.07 -10.27
CA ALA A 60 -18.53 -11.27 -9.68
C ALA A 60 -19.38 -10.89 -8.47
N GLU A 61 -20.63 -11.33 -8.45
CA GLU A 61 -21.53 -11.19 -7.31
C GLU A 61 -20.98 -11.96 -6.11
N LEU A 62 -20.99 -11.33 -4.93
CA LEU A 62 -20.48 -11.93 -3.72
C LEU A 62 -21.52 -12.92 -3.12
N PRO A 63 -21.15 -14.16 -2.77
CA PRO A 63 -22.09 -15.11 -2.17
C PRO A 63 -22.67 -14.57 -0.85
N GLY A 64 -23.99 -14.37 -0.81
CA GLY A 64 -24.69 -13.84 0.37
C GLY A 64 -24.77 -12.30 0.44
N GLY A 65 -24.32 -11.59 -0.60
CA GLY A 65 -24.61 -10.18 -0.80
C GLY A 65 -26.05 -9.94 -1.28
N ASP A 66 -26.51 -8.70 -1.19
CA ASP A 66 -27.76 -8.27 -1.82
C ASP A 66 -27.59 -8.29 -3.36
N ASP A 67 -28.72 -8.39 -4.08
CA ASP A 67 -28.71 -8.54 -5.54
C ASP A 67 -27.97 -7.36 -6.20
N GLY A 68 -26.90 -7.66 -6.96
CA GLY A 68 -26.04 -6.66 -7.59
C GLY A 68 -24.83 -6.17 -6.77
N TYR A 69 -24.53 -6.74 -5.60
CA TYR A 69 -23.31 -6.42 -4.85
C TYR A 69 -22.09 -7.17 -5.42
N ALA A 70 -21.26 -6.46 -6.18
CA ALA A 70 -20.10 -7.03 -6.84
C ALA A 70 -18.87 -7.03 -5.91
N LEU A 71 -17.88 -7.87 -6.23
CA LEU A 71 -16.60 -7.90 -5.53
C LEU A 71 -15.93 -6.52 -5.51
N ASN A 72 -16.10 -5.71 -6.56
CA ASN A 72 -15.57 -4.35 -6.62
C ASN A 72 -16.12 -3.46 -5.49
N ASP A 73 -17.40 -3.62 -5.12
CA ASP A 73 -18.05 -2.76 -4.13
C ASP A 73 -17.53 -3.04 -2.71
N ALA A 74 -16.95 -4.23 -2.49
CA ALA A 74 -16.28 -4.59 -1.26
C ALA A 74 -14.83 -4.05 -1.18
N LEU A 75 -14.25 -3.60 -2.29
CA LEU A 75 -12.87 -3.09 -2.32
C LEU A 75 -12.85 -1.61 -1.92
N GLY A 76 -12.49 -1.35 -0.66
CA GLY A 76 -12.19 0.01 -0.21
C GLY A 76 -10.91 0.58 -0.83
N ALA A 77 -10.89 1.89 -1.05
CA ALA A 77 -9.68 2.63 -1.38
C ALA A 77 -9.10 3.29 -0.13
N ARG A 78 -7.79 3.57 -0.14
CA ARG A 78 -7.20 4.45 0.88
C ARG A 78 -7.75 5.85 0.69
N ASP A 79 -8.34 6.40 1.74
CA ASP A 79 -8.76 7.79 1.78
C ASP A 79 -7.54 8.65 2.20
N THR A 80 -6.97 9.36 1.23
CA THR A 80 -5.83 10.26 1.44
C THR A 80 -6.18 11.45 2.34
N GLY A 81 -7.47 11.74 2.55
CA GLY A 81 -7.94 12.75 3.49
C GLY A 81 -7.58 12.40 4.93
N PHE A 82 -7.63 11.13 5.33
CA PHE A 82 -7.24 10.72 6.69
C PHE A 82 -5.74 10.89 6.93
N ASP A 83 -4.91 10.50 5.94
CA ASP A 83 -3.46 10.68 6.02
C ASP A 83 -3.09 12.17 6.19
N LEU A 84 -3.75 13.05 5.43
CA LEU A 84 -3.55 14.50 5.55
C LEU A 84 -3.96 15.07 6.91
N VAL A 85 -5.03 14.54 7.52
CA VAL A 85 -5.43 14.95 8.88
C VAL A 85 -4.39 14.52 9.89
N ILE A 86 -3.90 13.29 9.80
CA ILE A 86 -2.83 12.79 10.68
C ILE A 86 -1.59 13.68 10.55
N ASP A 87 -1.11 13.94 9.33
CA ASP A 87 0.05 14.81 9.10
C ASP A 87 -0.13 16.20 9.70
N ARG A 88 -1.34 16.79 9.53
CA ARG A 88 -1.65 18.12 10.06
C ARG A 88 -1.69 18.14 11.58
N GLU A 89 -2.31 17.16 12.22
CA GLU A 89 -2.37 17.10 13.68
C GLU A 89 -0.99 16.83 14.28
N SER A 90 -0.16 16.00 13.64
CA SER A 90 1.20 15.69 14.09
C SER A 90 2.13 16.90 14.06
N VAL A 91 2.04 17.79 13.07
CA VAL A 91 2.93 18.97 12.96
C VAL A 91 2.50 20.15 13.84
N LYS A 92 1.25 20.18 14.33
CA LYS A 92 0.72 21.32 15.10
C LYS A 92 1.52 21.63 16.38
N PRO A 93 1.84 20.67 17.27
CA PRO A 93 2.59 20.97 18.49
C PRO A 93 3.97 21.58 18.20
N ALA A 94 4.69 20.97 17.25
CA ALA A 94 5.98 21.44 16.77
C ALA A 94 5.92 22.90 16.24
N LEU A 95 4.88 23.25 15.49
CA LEU A 95 4.65 24.63 15.02
C LEU A 95 4.37 25.62 16.16
N HIS A 96 3.78 25.17 17.26
CA HIS A 96 3.51 26.03 18.42
C HIS A 96 4.77 26.37 19.21
N GLU A 97 5.75 25.47 19.24
CA GLU A 97 7.03 25.65 19.91
C GLU A 97 8.01 26.55 19.15
N LEU A 98 7.79 26.74 17.84
CA LEU A 98 8.65 27.59 17.03
C LEU A 98 8.69 29.04 17.54
N PRO A 99 9.86 29.68 17.51
CA PRO A 99 9.99 31.12 17.69
C PRO A 99 9.01 31.89 16.80
N GLU A 100 8.45 32.98 17.33
CA GLU A 100 7.43 33.77 16.64
C GLU A 100 7.86 34.22 15.24
N ARG A 101 9.13 34.61 15.10
CA ARG A 101 9.73 35.02 13.83
C ARG A 101 9.71 33.89 12.78
N GLU A 102 10.05 32.67 13.20
CA GLU A 102 10.10 31.49 12.34
C GLU A 102 8.70 31.08 11.90
N ARG A 103 7.75 31.06 12.84
CA ARG A 103 6.33 30.82 12.54
C ARG A 103 5.77 31.86 11.57
N ALA A 104 6.13 33.13 11.72
CA ALA A 104 5.74 34.18 10.77
C ALA A 104 6.32 33.95 9.37
N ILE A 105 7.60 33.56 9.27
CA ILE A 105 8.24 33.25 7.98
C ILE A 105 7.55 32.07 7.29
N LEU A 106 7.22 31.00 8.03
CA LEU A 106 6.47 29.85 7.50
C LEU A 106 5.08 30.26 7.02
N TYR A 107 4.36 31.08 7.79
CA TYR A 107 3.05 31.58 7.40
C TYR A 107 3.10 32.39 6.10
N LEU A 108 4.04 33.35 6.00
CA LEU A 108 4.21 34.15 4.79
C LEU A 108 4.58 33.27 3.59
N ARG A 109 5.43 32.26 3.79
CA ARG A 109 5.90 31.39 2.72
C ARG A 109 4.84 30.43 2.20
N PHE A 110 4.12 29.74 3.10
CA PHE A 110 3.26 28.61 2.75
C PHE A 110 1.78 28.95 2.72
N PHE A 111 1.32 29.93 3.51
CA PHE A 111 -0.09 30.35 3.52
C PHE A 111 -0.34 31.61 2.70
N GLN A 112 0.57 32.59 2.73
CA GLN A 112 0.46 33.79 1.90
C GLN A 112 1.13 33.65 0.52
N GLY A 113 1.84 32.54 0.28
CA GLY A 113 2.48 32.26 -1.00
C GLY A 113 3.60 33.23 -1.38
N MET A 114 4.16 33.98 -0.44
CA MET A 114 5.19 34.98 -0.71
C MET A 114 6.52 34.32 -1.11
N THR A 115 7.25 34.97 -2.01
CA THR A 115 8.63 34.57 -2.33
C THR A 115 9.56 34.90 -1.17
N GLN A 116 10.69 34.19 -1.08
CA GLN A 116 11.68 34.44 -0.03
C GLN A 116 12.27 35.86 -0.11
N SER A 117 12.37 36.45 -1.31
CA SER A 117 12.79 37.84 -1.49
C SER A 117 11.76 38.81 -0.93
N CYS A 118 10.47 38.63 -1.23
CA CYS A 118 9.41 39.47 -0.67
C CYS A 118 9.34 39.37 0.87
N ILE A 119 9.55 38.17 1.42
CA ILE A 119 9.62 37.97 2.88
C ILE A 119 10.84 38.69 3.46
N ALA A 120 11.99 38.60 2.79
CA ALA A 120 13.21 39.29 3.18
C ALA A 120 13.03 40.80 3.24
N ASP A 121 12.42 41.37 2.20
CA ASP A 121 12.11 42.81 2.13
C ASP A 121 11.17 43.22 3.27
N GLN A 122 10.12 42.45 3.53
CA GLN A 122 9.16 42.71 4.60
C GLN A 122 9.78 42.63 6.00
N LEU A 123 10.74 41.72 6.21
CA LEU A 123 11.36 41.48 7.51
C LEU A 123 12.70 42.19 7.70
N GLY A 124 13.15 42.98 6.72
CA GLY A 124 14.40 43.73 6.76
C GLY A 124 15.65 42.85 6.90
N ILE A 125 15.65 41.66 6.30
CA ILE A 125 16.80 40.73 6.30
C ILE A 125 17.12 40.25 4.89
N SER A 126 18.26 39.58 4.70
CA SER A 126 18.61 39.04 3.38
C SER A 126 17.76 37.82 3.02
N GLN A 127 17.48 37.64 1.72
CA GLN A 127 16.81 36.44 1.20
C GLN A 127 17.54 35.15 1.58
N MET A 128 18.88 35.17 1.60
CA MET A 128 19.67 34.03 2.05
C MET A 128 19.41 33.70 3.53
N HIS A 129 19.23 34.72 4.38
CA HIS A 129 18.86 34.50 5.78
C HIS A 129 17.46 33.87 5.88
N VAL A 130 16.47 34.36 5.13
CA VAL A 130 15.12 33.75 5.06
C VAL A 130 15.21 32.29 4.60
N SER A 131 16.03 32.00 3.59
CA SER A 131 16.21 30.64 3.10
C SER A 131 16.79 29.70 4.16
N ARG A 132 17.78 30.15 4.94
CA ARG A 132 18.33 29.32 6.03
C ARG A 132 17.27 29.06 7.09
N LEU A 133 16.59 30.10 7.55
CA LEU A 133 15.51 29.96 8.54
C LEU A 133 14.44 28.97 8.08
N LEU A 134 13.98 29.08 6.83
CA LEU A 134 13.00 28.13 6.28
C LEU A 134 13.52 26.69 6.27
N SER A 135 14.75 26.47 5.81
CA SER A 135 15.35 25.13 5.77
C SER A 135 15.51 24.54 7.17
N ASP A 136 16.02 25.34 8.11
CA ASP A 136 16.26 24.93 9.49
C ASP A 136 14.92 24.62 10.19
N CYS A 137 13.92 25.49 10.05
CA CYS A 137 12.57 25.25 10.56
C CYS A 137 11.98 23.94 10.02
N CYS A 138 12.02 23.73 8.70
CA CYS A 138 11.48 22.53 8.08
C CYS A 138 12.21 21.26 8.56
N ALA A 139 13.53 21.33 8.76
CA ALA A 139 14.31 20.22 9.30
C ALA A 139 13.91 19.90 10.74
N THR A 140 13.82 20.91 11.61
CA THR A 140 13.41 20.75 13.01
C THR A 140 11.99 20.19 13.12
N LEU A 141 11.03 20.75 12.37
CA LEU A 141 9.65 20.25 12.37
C LEU A 141 9.58 18.79 11.92
N ARG A 142 10.36 18.42 10.90
CA ARG A 142 10.42 17.04 10.42
C ARG A 142 11.00 16.09 11.48
N GLU A 143 12.07 16.49 12.16
CA GLU A 143 12.69 15.69 13.21
C GLU A 143 11.73 15.46 14.39
N GLN A 144 11.06 16.51 14.87
CA GLN A 144 10.08 16.42 15.96
C GLN A 144 8.91 15.51 15.61
N VAL A 145 8.31 15.67 14.42
CA VAL A 145 7.17 14.84 13.99
C VAL A 145 7.56 13.37 13.85
N LEU A 146 8.77 13.08 13.37
CA LEU A 146 9.24 11.70 13.23
C LEU A 146 9.64 11.07 14.57
N ALA A 147 10.10 11.87 15.55
CA ALA A 147 10.40 11.40 16.89
C ALA A 147 9.12 11.05 17.68
N ASP A 148 8.05 11.82 17.53
CA ASP A 148 6.76 11.57 18.18
C ASP A 148 6.00 10.37 17.59
N ALA A 149 6.34 9.95 16.37
CA ALA A 149 5.73 8.81 15.70
C ALA A 149 6.39 7.45 16.03
N ALA A 150 7.50 7.44 16.79
CA ALA A 150 8.30 6.26 17.14
C ALA A 150 7.99 5.74 18.55
#